data_AF-A0A7C6QJW7-F1
#
_entry.id   AF-A0A7C6QJW7-F1
#
_cell.length_a   1.000
_cell.length_b   1.000
_cell.length_c   1.000
_cell.angle_alpha   90.00
_cell.angle_beta   90.00
_cell.angle_gamma   90.00
#
_symmetry.space_group_name_H-M   'P 1'
#
loop_
_entity.id
_entity.type
_entity.pdbx_description
1 polymer ?
#
loop_
_entity_poly.entity_id
_entity_poly.type
_entity_poly.pdbx_seq_one_letter_code
_entity_poly.pdbx_strand_id
1 'polypeptide(L)'
;MLLQKGAVFNEMIESYDGATGRLTRRLTVAGEYNHAPTYHYNTAFTQDSRHLVFTTARAGKSAIVSANLETGDIRVLAVADGIGAYYCGTNWGPYSAGSLGGGFCGNHICLAPASNWIVAVIGKRFMAVHHDTLEERVLIDDIGKEYVYGGPGCTSDGKAGVVTYAPEHPDVVAGRWPIKRDYWQALIEEYGGRPTVFVQADIESGEVQEVFREERAGCNHVQPNPVNPDIWLIDRDWPTTEEKRNIARVWVLNVRTKELTEIRPLNEYRFATHSTWNRTGERIYYHGPAKEGGQFVGVADISGRVLWEKVFRGGSVGHVSAHTQHEAILTDGLCSTNLISVMYYEEADAAGAPRIEILGSHNTDWQCMHWQYTHPHCQMSPDGKWVYYNRGSRGRSDVYVVKVAD
;
A
#
# COMPACT_ATOMS: atom_id res chain seq x y z
N MET A 1 1.56 -1.60 27.22
CA MET A 1 2.13 -0.24 27.16
C MET A 1 1.03 0.71 26.75
N LEU A 2 0.86 1.84 27.42
CA LEU A 2 -0.09 2.88 27.03
C LEU A 2 0.49 3.68 25.85
N LEU A 3 -0.28 3.83 24.77
CA LEU A 3 0.11 4.68 23.64
C LEU A 3 -0.09 6.14 24.03
N GLN A 4 1.01 6.90 24.10
CA GLN A 4 1.00 8.33 24.39
C GLN A 4 1.87 9.03 23.35
N LYS A 5 1.33 10.09 22.73
CA LYS A 5 2.05 10.91 21.74
C LYS A 5 3.38 11.43 22.31
N GLY A 6 4.45 11.26 21.55
CA GLY A 6 5.82 11.62 21.94
C GLY A 6 6.54 10.56 22.80
N ALA A 7 5.84 9.54 23.32
CA ALA A 7 6.50 8.47 24.06
C ALA A 7 7.40 7.63 23.14
N VAL A 8 8.47 7.09 23.72
CA VAL A 8 9.42 6.21 23.05
C VAL A 8 9.47 4.87 23.77
N PHE A 9 9.54 3.79 23.00
CA PHE A 9 9.70 2.43 23.50
C PHE A 9 10.55 1.63 22.54
N ASN A 10 11.05 0.47 22.97
CA ASN A 10 11.88 -0.38 22.14
C ASN A 10 11.47 -1.84 22.33
N GLU A 11 11.25 -2.52 21.21
CA GLU A 11 10.80 -3.90 21.13
C GLU A 11 11.69 -4.75 20.23
N MET A 12 12.81 -4.17 19.77
CA MET A 12 13.61 -4.75 18.70
C MET A 12 14.29 -6.04 19.15
N ILE A 13 14.21 -7.06 18.30
CA ILE A 13 14.99 -8.29 18.42
C ILE A 13 15.80 -8.47 17.14
N GLU A 14 17.11 -8.70 17.28
CA GLU A 14 17.99 -9.04 16.17
C GLU A 14 18.08 -10.56 15.98
N SER A 15 18.18 -10.97 14.72
CA SER A 15 18.38 -12.35 14.30
C SER A 15 19.04 -12.37 12.93
N TYR A 16 19.28 -13.56 12.39
CA TYR A 16 19.73 -13.73 11.01
C TYR A 16 18.68 -14.48 10.21
N ASP A 17 18.41 -14.01 8.99
CA ASP A 17 17.49 -14.67 8.07
C ASP A 17 18.00 -16.06 7.71
N GLY A 18 17.14 -17.07 7.82
CA GLY A 18 17.54 -18.47 7.61
C GLY A 18 17.87 -18.83 6.16
N ALA A 19 17.38 -18.07 5.19
CA ALA A 19 17.62 -18.34 3.77
C ALA A 19 18.92 -17.70 3.26
N THR A 20 19.30 -16.55 3.82
CA THR A 20 20.38 -15.70 3.28
C THR A 20 21.48 -15.38 4.28
N GLY A 21 21.26 -15.61 5.57
CA GLY A 21 22.18 -15.23 6.64
C GLY A 21 22.26 -13.71 6.89
N ARG A 22 21.41 -12.90 6.24
CA ARG A 22 21.39 -11.45 6.42
C ARG A 22 20.84 -11.05 7.78
N LEU A 23 21.37 -9.96 8.35
CA LEU A 23 20.85 -9.38 9.59
C LEU A 23 19.38 -9.02 9.41
N THR A 24 18.54 -9.48 10.32
CA THR A 24 17.11 -9.20 10.36
C THR A 24 16.73 -8.67 11.74
N ARG A 25 16.00 -7.56 11.76
CA ARG A 25 15.46 -6.95 12.97
C ARG A 25 13.94 -7.10 12.95
N ARG A 26 13.40 -7.71 13.99
CA ARG A 26 11.98 -7.66 14.30
C ARG A 26 11.76 -6.42 15.15
N LEU A 27 11.08 -5.41 14.62
CA LEU A 27 10.88 -4.13 15.31
C LEU A 27 9.80 -4.22 16.38
N THR A 28 8.82 -5.12 16.22
CA THR A 28 7.68 -5.22 17.14
C THR A 28 7.48 -6.63 17.68
N VAL A 29 7.17 -6.73 18.98
CA VAL A 29 6.94 -8.01 19.67
C VAL A 29 5.66 -8.03 20.50
N ALA A 30 4.90 -6.94 20.51
CA ALA A 30 3.63 -6.84 21.23
C ALA A 30 2.60 -5.99 20.46
N GLY A 31 1.40 -5.92 21.01
CA GLY A 31 0.24 -5.26 20.40
C GLY A 31 -0.68 -6.23 19.65
N GLU A 32 -1.86 -5.71 19.31
CA GLU A 32 -2.94 -6.40 18.61
C GLU A 32 -2.62 -6.51 17.12
N TYR A 33 -2.02 -5.47 16.54
CA TYR A 33 -1.30 -5.53 15.27
C TYR A 33 -0.18 -4.51 15.24
N ASN A 34 0.78 -4.76 14.34
CA ASN A 34 1.72 -3.77 13.84
C ASN A 34 1.74 -3.91 12.31
N HIS A 35 1.65 -2.79 11.60
CA HIS A 35 1.46 -2.81 10.16
C HIS A 35 2.02 -1.56 9.50
N ALA A 36 3.01 -1.74 8.64
CA ALA A 36 3.57 -0.69 7.80
C ALA A 36 2.62 -0.37 6.61
N PRO A 37 2.82 0.78 5.92
CA PRO A 37 2.19 1.05 4.64
C PRO A 37 2.30 -0.14 3.69
N THR A 38 1.29 -0.40 2.86
CA THR A 38 1.24 -1.65 2.08
C THR A 38 1.46 -1.47 0.59
N TYR A 39 1.08 -0.32 0.08
CA TYR A 39 1.08 -0.05 -1.35
C TYR A 39 1.94 1.18 -1.65
N HIS A 40 2.38 1.22 -2.90
CA HIS A 40 3.09 2.33 -3.54
C HIS A 40 4.58 2.41 -3.18
N TYR A 41 5.32 3.07 -4.06
CA TYR A 41 6.76 3.26 -3.90
C TYR A 41 7.07 4.30 -2.82
N ASN A 42 7.99 3.94 -1.91
CA ASN A 42 8.64 4.85 -0.96
C ASN A 42 7.65 5.58 -0.01
N THR A 43 6.75 4.82 0.62
CA THR A 43 5.68 5.37 1.47
C THR A 43 5.88 5.17 2.96
N ALA A 44 6.95 4.48 3.37
CA ALA A 44 7.19 4.12 4.77
C ALA A 44 8.51 4.65 5.35
N PHE A 45 9.53 4.87 4.52
CA PHE A 45 10.85 5.28 5.00
C PHE A 45 11.06 6.80 4.92
N THR A 46 11.73 7.37 5.92
CA THR A 46 12.23 8.74 5.82
C THR A 46 13.29 8.84 4.74
N GLN A 47 13.43 10.02 4.14
CA GLN A 47 14.36 10.25 3.02
C GLN A 47 15.82 9.90 3.37
N ASP A 48 16.21 10.08 4.64
CA ASP A 48 17.54 9.73 5.16
C ASP A 48 17.71 8.24 5.47
N SER A 49 16.70 7.41 5.21
CA SER A 49 16.66 5.97 5.50
C SER A 49 16.85 5.59 6.97
N ARG A 50 16.74 6.54 7.91
CA ARG A 50 16.96 6.28 9.34
C ARG A 50 15.73 5.74 10.05
N HIS A 51 14.53 6.08 9.56
CA HIS A 51 13.29 5.72 10.21
C HIS A 51 12.31 5.01 9.29
N LEU A 52 11.52 4.10 9.87
CA LEU A 52 10.39 3.43 9.25
C LEU A 52 9.10 3.82 9.99
N VAL A 53 8.14 4.38 9.27
CA VAL A 53 6.81 4.72 9.75
C VAL A 53 5.87 3.53 9.58
N PHE A 54 5.12 3.21 10.63
CA PHE A 54 4.10 2.17 10.60
C PHE A 54 3.00 2.45 11.64
N THR A 55 2.01 1.57 11.72
CA THR A 55 0.91 1.67 12.68
C THR A 55 0.96 0.54 13.70
N THR A 56 0.55 0.80 14.94
CA THR A 56 0.42 -0.20 16.00
C THR A 56 -0.93 -0.04 16.70
N ALA A 57 -1.54 -1.13 17.16
CA ALA A 57 -2.73 -1.10 18.00
C ALA A 57 -2.48 -1.76 19.35
N ARG A 58 -2.89 -1.09 20.43
CA ARG A 58 -2.70 -1.47 21.83
C ARG A 58 -3.84 -0.99 22.71
N ALA A 59 -4.46 -1.91 23.44
CA ALA A 59 -5.47 -1.65 24.46
C ALA A 59 -6.63 -0.76 23.96
N GLY A 60 -7.20 -1.11 22.80
CA GLY A 60 -8.32 -0.36 22.19
C GLY A 60 -7.93 0.96 21.52
N LYS A 61 -6.64 1.29 21.47
CA LYS A 61 -6.11 2.46 20.76
C LYS A 61 -5.20 2.04 19.63
N SER A 62 -4.98 2.94 18.69
CA SER A 62 -4.00 2.77 17.62
C SER A 62 -3.13 4.02 17.50
N ALA A 63 -1.96 3.86 16.90
CA ALA A 63 -1.00 4.95 16.74
C ALA A 63 -0.25 4.85 15.42
N ILE A 64 0.10 6.02 14.87
CA ILE A 64 1.20 6.14 13.92
C ILE A 64 2.48 6.22 14.74
N VAL A 65 3.46 5.40 14.39
CA VAL A 65 4.75 5.33 15.08
C VAL A 65 5.89 5.38 14.06
N SER A 66 7.09 5.74 14.52
CA SER A 66 8.32 5.75 13.73
C SER A 66 9.42 5.01 14.47
N ALA A 67 9.95 3.94 13.86
CA ALA A 67 11.09 3.19 14.38
C ALA A 67 12.39 3.72 13.80
N ASN A 68 13.34 4.07 14.66
CA ASN A 68 14.73 4.24 14.25
C ASN A 68 15.34 2.87 13.94
N LEU A 69 15.83 2.69 12.72
CA LEU A 69 16.27 1.37 12.23
C LEU A 69 17.54 0.87 12.89
N GLU A 70 18.39 1.76 13.40
CA GLU A 70 19.67 1.40 14.04
C GLU A 70 19.49 1.00 15.51
N THR A 71 18.71 1.78 16.25
CA THR A 71 18.54 1.62 17.70
C THR A 71 17.34 0.73 18.06
N GLY A 72 16.33 0.65 17.19
CA GLY A 72 15.05 0.01 17.47
C GLY A 72 14.07 0.88 18.27
N ASP A 73 14.43 2.13 18.58
CA ASP A 73 13.56 3.04 19.31
C ASP A 73 12.35 3.44 18.45
N ILE A 74 11.17 3.20 18.98
CA ILE A 74 9.87 3.47 18.35
C ILE A 74 9.25 4.67 19.06
N ARG A 75 9.11 5.78 18.34
CA ARG A 75 8.44 7.00 18.82
C ARG A 75 6.98 7.02 18.37
N VAL A 76 6.09 7.33 19.29
CA VAL A 76 4.65 7.52 19.01
C VAL A 76 4.41 8.91 18.43
N LEU A 77 3.89 8.97 17.20
CA LEU A 77 3.70 10.23 16.47
C LEU A 77 2.30 10.80 16.65
N ALA A 78 1.28 9.96 16.55
CA ALA A 78 -0.13 10.31 16.76
C ALA A 78 -0.86 9.12 17.36
N VAL A 79 -1.91 9.37 18.14
CA VAL A 79 -2.71 8.36 18.81
C VAL A 79 -4.18 8.60 18.52
N ALA A 80 -4.93 7.53 18.28
CA ALA A 80 -6.37 7.57 18.16
C ALA A 80 -7.02 6.50 19.02
N ASP A 81 -8.22 6.81 19.51
CA ASP A 81 -9.09 5.78 20.06
C ASP A 81 -9.64 4.94 18.89
N GLY A 82 -9.66 3.63 19.07
CA GLY A 82 -10.09 2.70 18.04
C GLY A 82 -8.96 1.88 17.44
N ILE A 83 -9.35 0.75 16.85
CA ILE A 83 -8.47 -0.25 16.23
C ILE A 83 -9.07 -0.56 14.86
N GLY A 84 -8.23 -0.54 13.83
CA GLY A 84 -8.62 -0.91 12.47
C GLY A 84 -9.21 0.22 11.64
N ALA A 85 -9.31 -0.03 10.33
CA ALA A 85 -9.84 0.92 9.36
C ALA A 85 -11.38 0.99 9.43
N TYR A 86 -11.96 2.11 8.96
CA TYR A 86 -13.39 2.19 8.69
C TYR A 86 -13.64 1.80 7.23
N TYR A 87 -13.96 0.52 6.98
CA TYR A 87 -14.28 0.04 5.63
C TYR A 87 -15.23 -1.18 5.67
N CYS A 88 -16.40 -1.05 5.05
CA CYS A 88 -17.48 -2.04 5.09
C CYS A 88 -17.19 -3.35 4.34
N GLY A 89 -16.20 -3.37 3.45
CA GLY A 89 -15.79 -4.56 2.69
C GLY A 89 -14.59 -5.34 3.25
N THR A 90 -14.12 -5.04 4.47
CA THR A 90 -12.99 -5.74 5.08
C THR A 90 -13.35 -6.34 6.44
N ASN A 91 -12.78 -7.50 6.72
CA ASN A 91 -12.88 -8.22 8.00
C ASN A 91 -12.19 -7.53 9.20
N TRP A 92 -11.84 -6.24 9.10
CA TRP A 92 -11.37 -5.42 10.24
C TRP A 92 -12.01 -4.02 10.26
N GLY A 93 -13.10 -3.81 9.50
CA GLY A 93 -13.97 -2.64 9.64
C GLY A 93 -14.67 -2.60 11.00
N PRO A 94 -15.45 -1.55 11.33
CA PRO A 94 -16.26 -1.47 12.56
C PRO A 94 -17.27 -2.63 12.73
N TYR A 95 -17.39 -3.48 11.71
CA TYR A 95 -18.30 -4.63 11.65
C TYR A 95 -17.60 -5.97 11.91
N SER A 96 -16.33 -5.94 12.32
CA SER A 96 -15.53 -7.13 12.60
C SER A 96 -15.16 -7.24 14.07
N ALA A 97 -15.17 -8.46 14.61
CA ALA A 97 -14.86 -8.69 16.02
C ALA A 97 -13.43 -8.23 16.36
N GLY A 98 -13.31 -7.34 17.36
CA GLY A 98 -12.02 -6.77 17.79
C GLY A 98 -11.63 -5.45 17.11
N SER A 99 -12.33 -5.04 16.05
CA SER A 99 -12.24 -3.68 15.51
C SER A 99 -13.20 -2.77 16.26
N LEU A 100 -12.72 -1.59 16.63
CA LEU A 100 -13.57 -0.52 17.14
C LEU A 100 -13.92 0.50 16.03
N GLY A 101 -13.36 0.31 14.83
CA GLY A 101 -13.36 1.31 13.76
C GLY A 101 -12.58 2.56 14.14
N GLY A 102 -12.33 3.43 13.15
CA GLY A 102 -11.80 4.77 13.40
C GLY A 102 -10.39 4.82 13.97
N GLY A 103 -9.56 3.77 13.81
CA GLY A 103 -8.15 3.75 14.19
C GLY A 103 -7.20 3.91 13.00
N PHE A 104 -5.90 4.03 13.28
CA PHE A 104 -4.83 4.07 12.28
C PHE A 104 -4.47 2.67 11.76
N CYS A 105 -4.39 2.48 10.45
CA CYS A 105 -3.97 1.22 9.83
C CYS A 105 -2.88 1.47 8.79
N GLY A 106 -1.94 0.52 8.62
CA GLY A 106 -0.83 0.59 7.64
C GLY A 106 -1.31 0.96 6.24
N ASN A 107 -2.34 0.30 5.72
CA ASN A 107 -2.91 0.59 4.40
C ASN A 107 -3.43 2.01 4.21
N HIS A 108 -3.72 2.70 5.32
CA HIS A 108 -4.41 3.98 5.35
C HIS A 108 -3.47 5.11 5.82
N ILE A 109 -2.15 4.90 5.71
CA ILE A 109 -1.14 5.93 5.94
C ILE A 109 -0.12 5.97 4.79
N CYS A 110 0.44 7.14 4.54
CA CYS A 110 1.52 7.34 3.58
C CYS A 110 2.45 8.44 4.07
N LEU A 111 3.75 8.17 4.17
CA LEU A 111 4.78 9.19 4.39
C LEU A 111 5.09 9.88 3.06
N ALA A 112 5.26 11.21 3.09
CA ALA A 112 5.89 12.01 2.06
C ALA A 112 7.36 12.25 2.44
N PRO A 113 8.34 11.53 1.86
CA PRO A 113 9.74 11.65 2.27
C PRO A 113 10.31 13.07 2.05
N ALA A 114 9.80 13.79 1.05
CA ALA A 114 10.26 15.15 0.73
C ALA A 114 9.93 16.19 1.80
N SER A 115 8.88 15.98 2.60
CA SER A 115 8.38 16.96 3.57
C SER A 115 8.19 16.40 4.97
N ASN A 116 8.44 15.11 5.20
CA ASN A 116 8.24 14.42 6.47
C ASN A 116 6.80 14.45 7.01
N TRP A 117 5.82 14.81 6.17
CA TRP A 117 4.42 14.67 6.50
C TRP A 117 3.92 13.25 6.26
N ILE A 118 3.12 12.74 7.19
CA ILE A 118 2.46 11.44 7.09
C ILE A 118 0.98 11.72 6.95
N VAL A 119 0.41 11.44 5.79
CA VAL A 119 -1.04 11.55 5.60
C VAL A 119 -1.71 10.27 6.06
N ALA A 120 -2.90 10.40 6.63
CA ALA A 120 -3.62 9.30 7.25
C ALA A 120 -5.13 9.45 7.05
N VAL A 121 -5.78 8.32 6.77
CA VAL A 121 -7.23 8.20 6.82
C VAL A 121 -7.63 7.55 8.14
N ILE A 122 -8.51 8.22 8.88
CA ILE A 122 -9.05 7.71 10.14
C ILE A 122 -10.56 7.93 10.22
N GLY A 123 -11.32 6.85 10.21
CA GLY A 123 -12.79 6.94 10.12
C GLY A 123 -13.23 7.63 8.84
N LYS A 124 -13.87 8.80 8.98
CA LYS A 124 -14.30 9.69 7.89
C LYS A 124 -13.42 10.93 7.75
N ARG A 125 -12.29 10.98 8.44
CA ARG A 125 -11.33 12.09 8.42
C ARG A 125 -10.10 11.75 7.57
N PHE A 126 -9.61 12.73 6.82
CA PHE A 126 -8.28 12.73 6.20
C PHE A 126 -7.42 13.79 6.88
N MET A 127 -6.24 13.39 7.34
CA MET A 127 -5.36 14.23 8.15
C MET A 127 -3.89 14.04 7.78
N ALA A 128 -3.03 14.91 8.29
CA ALA A 128 -1.58 14.82 8.18
C ALA A 128 -0.93 14.95 9.56
N VAL A 129 0.18 14.23 9.77
CA VAL A 129 1.00 14.25 10.98
C VAL A 129 2.45 14.50 10.59
N HIS A 130 3.08 15.54 11.12
CA HIS A 130 4.49 15.80 10.82
C HIS A 130 5.38 14.87 11.65
N HIS A 131 6.29 14.17 11.00
CA HIS A 131 7.19 13.20 11.65
C HIS A 131 7.97 13.85 12.79
N ASP A 132 8.68 14.96 12.55
CA ASP A 132 9.60 15.53 13.54
C ASP A 132 8.88 16.32 14.64
N THR A 133 8.01 17.27 14.27
CA THR A 133 7.36 18.21 15.19
C THR A 133 6.15 17.64 15.92
N LEU A 134 5.61 16.49 15.46
CA LEU A 134 4.35 15.92 15.91
C LEU A 134 3.13 16.82 15.65
N GLU A 135 3.25 17.82 14.79
CA GLU A 135 2.12 18.65 14.37
C GLU A 135 1.06 17.79 13.67
N GLU A 136 -0.22 18.05 13.95
CA GLU A 136 -1.34 17.38 13.28
C GLU A 136 -2.19 18.41 12.55
N ARG A 137 -2.62 18.08 11.33
CA ARG A 137 -3.51 18.91 10.51
C ARG A 137 -4.67 18.08 10.00
N VAL A 138 -5.88 18.59 10.13
CA VAL A 138 -7.06 18.00 9.50
C VAL A 138 -7.20 18.59 8.12
N LEU A 139 -7.15 17.74 7.09
CA LEU A 139 -7.27 18.16 5.69
C LEU A 139 -8.73 18.09 5.22
N ILE A 140 -9.43 17.02 5.63
CA ILE A 140 -10.88 16.88 5.47
C ILE A 140 -11.41 16.30 6.78
N ASP A 141 -12.27 17.04 7.48
CA ASP A 141 -12.74 16.63 8.80
C ASP A 141 -13.74 15.46 8.73
N ASP A 142 -14.68 15.52 7.79
CA ASP A 142 -15.68 14.49 7.53
C ASP A 142 -16.05 14.48 6.04
N ILE A 143 -15.91 13.32 5.37
CA ILE A 143 -16.38 13.12 3.99
C ILE A 143 -17.88 12.80 3.88
N GLY A 144 -18.58 12.70 5.00
CA GLY A 144 -19.98 12.33 5.05
C GLY A 144 -20.17 10.81 5.14
N LYS A 145 -21.36 10.44 5.62
CA LYS A 145 -21.74 9.03 5.82
C LYS A 145 -21.90 8.28 4.49
N GLU A 146 -22.14 9.01 3.41
CA GLU A 146 -22.39 8.51 2.05
C GLU A 146 -21.13 8.01 1.37
N TYR A 147 -19.93 8.27 1.93
CA TYR A 147 -18.66 7.98 1.28
C TYR A 147 -17.71 7.20 2.19
N VAL A 148 -16.84 6.40 1.59
CA VAL A 148 -15.70 5.75 2.24
C VAL A 148 -14.42 6.10 1.50
N TYR A 149 -13.33 6.22 2.25
CA TYR A 149 -12.00 6.45 1.69
C TYR A 149 -11.37 5.18 1.14
N GLY A 150 -10.50 5.35 0.14
CA GLY A 150 -9.43 4.43 -0.20
C GLY A 150 -8.13 4.70 0.57
N GLY A 151 -7.05 4.06 0.15
CA GLY A 151 -5.71 4.28 0.71
C GLY A 151 -5.13 5.62 0.22
N PRO A 152 -4.52 6.42 1.11
CA PRO A 152 -3.95 7.70 0.72
C PRO A 152 -2.57 7.55 0.07
N GLY A 153 -2.12 8.62 -0.60
CA GLY A 153 -0.77 8.80 -1.11
C GLY A 153 -0.30 10.23 -0.90
N CYS A 154 0.92 10.55 -1.32
CA CYS A 154 1.48 11.90 -1.28
C CYS A 154 2.10 12.29 -2.62
N THR A 155 2.04 13.56 -2.99
CA THR A 155 2.77 14.06 -4.16
C THR A 155 4.28 14.02 -3.92
N SER A 156 5.06 13.85 -4.99
CA SER A 156 6.54 13.72 -4.90
C SER A 156 7.24 14.92 -4.29
N ASP A 157 6.65 16.12 -4.41
CA ASP A 157 7.15 17.35 -3.80
C ASP A 157 6.75 17.50 -2.32
N GLY A 158 5.98 16.55 -1.78
CA GLY A 158 5.55 16.50 -0.39
C GLY A 158 4.57 17.60 0.02
N LYS A 159 3.96 18.32 -0.92
CA LYS A 159 3.04 19.42 -0.63
C LYS A 159 1.60 18.98 -0.39
N ALA A 160 1.17 17.90 -1.05
CA ALA A 160 -0.21 17.47 -0.99
C ALA A 160 -0.38 16.01 -0.58
N GLY A 161 -1.39 15.77 0.25
CA GLY A 161 -1.97 14.45 0.43
C GLY A 161 -2.97 14.16 -0.67
N VAL A 162 -2.99 12.93 -1.17
CA VAL A 162 -3.98 12.48 -2.15
C VAL A 162 -4.76 11.31 -1.59
N VAL A 163 -6.03 11.21 -1.93
CA VAL A 163 -6.90 10.12 -1.49
C VAL A 163 -8.02 9.90 -2.49
N THR A 164 -8.62 8.72 -2.45
CA THR A 164 -9.85 8.45 -3.17
C THR A 164 -11.02 8.35 -2.20
N TYR A 165 -12.22 8.71 -2.63
CA TYR A 165 -13.44 8.28 -1.96
C TYR A 165 -14.46 7.74 -2.95
N ALA A 166 -15.25 6.77 -2.49
CA ALA A 166 -16.30 6.12 -3.25
C ALA A 166 -17.57 6.04 -2.39
N PRO A 167 -18.74 5.76 -2.99
CA PRO A 167 -19.95 5.56 -2.21
C PRO A 167 -19.76 4.49 -1.12
N GLU A 168 -20.28 4.78 0.06
CA GLU A 168 -20.47 3.82 1.14
C GLU A 168 -21.46 2.73 0.71
N HIS A 169 -21.41 1.59 1.38
CA HIS A 169 -22.38 0.52 1.16
C HIS A 169 -23.83 1.03 1.32
N PRO A 170 -24.72 0.89 0.33
CA PRO A 170 -26.09 1.44 0.39
C PRO A 170 -26.89 0.98 1.62
N ASP A 171 -26.73 -0.29 2.02
CA ASP A 171 -27.36 -0.81 3.24
C ASP A 171 -26.83 -0.15 4.53
N VAL A 172 -25.54 0.23 4.59
CA VAL A 172 -24.97 0.98 5.72
C VAL A 172 -25.56 2.38 5.79
N VAL A 173 -25.59 3.08 4.65
CA VAL A 173 -26.17 4.45 4.55
C VAL A 173 -27.64 4.46 4.98
N ALA A 174 -28.37 3.39 4.64
CA ALA A 174 -29.78 3.22 4.99
C ALA A 174 -30.02 2.61 6.38
N GLY A 175 -28.98 2.27 7.14
CA GLY A 175 -29.09 1.66 8.47
C GLY A 175 -29.68 0.24 8.48
N ARG A 176 -29.54 -0.51 7.38
CA ARG A 176 -30.05 -1.89 7.24
C ARG A 176 -29.02 -2.89 7.76
N TRP A 177 -29.39 -3.62 8.82
CA TRP A 177 -28.54 -4.62 9.46
C TRP A 177 -29.25 -5.98 9.61
N PRO A 178 -28.53 -7.12 9.49
CA PRO A 178 -27.12 -7.23 9.06
C PRO A 178 -26.93 -6.91 7.57
N ILE A 179 -25.73 -6.46 7.18
CA ILE A 179 -25.35 -6.34 5.76
C ILE A 179 -25.37 -7.74 5.13
N LYS A 180 -26.11 -7.92 4.03
CA LYS A 180 -26.28 -9.23 3.36
C LYS A 180 -25.58 -9.31 2.00
N ARG A 181 -25.39 -8.18 1.34
CA ARG A 181 -24.71 -8.07 0.05
C ARG A 181 -23.24 -7.78 0.27
N ASP A 182 -22.37 -8.28 -0.58
CA ASP A 182 -20.99 -7.80 -0.58
C ASP A 182 -20.93 -6.37 -1.14
N TYR A 183 -19.91 -5.63 -0.71
CA TYR A 183 -19.76 -4.21 -1.05
C TYR A 183 -19.74 -3.96 -2.57
N TRP A 184 -19.06 -4.81 -3.33
CA TRP A 184 -18.95 -4.65 -4.77
C TRP A 184 -20.28 -4.93 -5.46
N GLN A 185 -20.96 -6.02 -5.10
CA GLN A 185 -22.28 -6.33 -5.61
C GLN A 185 -23.26 -5.19 -5.34
N ALA A 186 -23.30 -4.66 -4.13
CA ALA A 186 -24.21 -3.58 -3.77
C ALA A 186 -23.97 -2.30 -4.59
N LEU A 187 -22.70 -1.95 -4.85
CA LEU A 187 -22.35 -0.82 -5.70
C LEU A 187 -22.70 -1.06 -7.17
N ILE A 188 -22.44 -2.26 -7.69
CA ILE A 188 -22.77 -2.62 -9.07
C ILE A 188 -24.29 -2.54 -9.32
N GLU A 189 -25.10 -3.03 -8.37
CA GLU A 189 -26.56 -2.97 -8.47
C GLU A 189 -27.10 -1.54 -8.43
N GLU A 190 -26.52 -0.67 -7.59
CA GLU A 190 -27.00 0.70 -7.37
C GLU A 190 -26.48 1.67 -8.45
N TYR A 191 -25.21 1.54 -8.84
CA TYR A 191 -24.50 2.53 -9.66
C TYR A 191 -23.97 1.97 -10.99
N GLY A 192 -24.14 0.67 -11.27
CA GLY A 192 -23.60 0.03 -12.48
C GLY A 192 -22.08 -0.17 -12.46
N GLY A 193 -21.47 0.00 -11.29
CA GLY A 193 -20.03 -0.05 -11.03
C GLY A 193 -19.68 0.58 -9.69
N ARG A 194 -18.44 1.04 -9.56
CA ARG A 194 -17.96 1.79 -8.39
C ARG A 194 -17.52 3.18 -8.83
N PRO A 195 -18.36 4.21 -8.64
CA PRO A 195 -17.92 5.59 -8.80
C PRO A 195 -16.83 5.91 -7.77
N THR A 196 -15.77 6.59 -8.20
CA THR A 196 -14.68 7.04 -7.32
C THR A 196 -14.25 8.45 -7.71
N VAL A 197 -14.02 9.26 -6.69
CA VAL A 197 -13.44 10.60 -6.82
C VAL A 197 -12.01 10.57 -6.30
N PHE A 198 -11.12 11.19 -7.06
CA PHE A 198 -9.71 11.38 -6.73
C PHE A 198 -9.54 12.82 -6.26
N VAL A 199 -8.99 12.98 -5.07
CA VAL A 199 -8.85 14.27 -4.41
C VAL A 199 -7.40 14.52 -4.03
N GLN A 200 -7.01 15.78 -4.19
CA GLN A 200 -5.77 16.33 -3.70
C GLN A 200 -6.08 17.36 -2.61
N ALA A 201 -5.40 17.28 -1.48
CA ALA A 201 -5.48 18.24 -0.40
C ALA A 201 -4.08 18.81 -0.12
N ASP A 202 -3.94 20.13 -0.25
CA ASP A 202 -2.70 20.82 0.08
C ASP A 202 -2.49 20.80 1.61
N ILE A 203 -1.32 20.37 2.05
CA ILE A 203 -1.03 20.14 3.48
C ILE A 203 -0.84 21.46 4.23
N GLU A 204 -0.42 22.52 3.54
CA GLU A 204 -0.14 23.83 4.16
C GLU A 204 -1.40 24.67 4.32
N SER A 205 -2.11 24.89 3.23
CA SER A 205 -3.31 25.72 3.17
C SER A 205 -4.58 24.98 3.60
N GLY A 206 -4.61 23.65 3.49
CA GLY A 206 -5.82 22.85 3.65
C GLY A 206 -6.78 22.96 2.47
N GLU A 207 -6.37 23.54 1.33
CA GLU A 207 -7.19 23.58 0.11
C GLU A 207 -7.41 22.16 -0.44
N VAL A 208 -8.67 21.83 -0.74
CA VAL A 208 -9.07 20.50 -1.22
C VAL A 208 -9.68 20.63 -2.61
N GLN A 209 -9.18 19.83 -3.54
CA GLN A 209 -9.62 19.81 -4.93
C GLN A 209 -9.96 18.39 -5.39
N GLU A 210 -11.10 18.25 -6.05
CA GLU A 210 -11.39 17.10 -6.94
C GLU A 210 -10.53 17.22 -8.20
N VAL A 211 -9.64 16.25 -8.40
CA VAL A 211 -8.74 16.22 -9.57
C VAL A 211 -9.23 15.27 -10.65
N PHE A 212 -9.98 14.23 -10.31
CA PHE A 212 -10.48 13.30 -11.32
C PHE A 212 -11.66 12.51 -10.77
N ARG A 213 -12.52 12.02 -11.66
CA ARG A 213 -13.67 11.19 -11.33
C ARG A 213 -13.79 10.04 -12.30
N GLU A 214 -13.91 8.84 -11.76
CA GLU A 214 -14.22 7.62 -12.49
C GLU A 214 -15.64 7.21 -12.13
N GLU A 215 -16.52 7.05 -13.11
CA GLU A 215 -17.94 6.82 -12.86
C GLU A 215 -18.29 5.35 -12.61
N ARG A 216 -17.48 4.40 -13.09
CA ARG A 216 -17.86 2.97 -13.07
C ARG A 216 -16.78 2.04 -12.57
N ALA A 217 -15.51 2.33 -12.82
CA ALA A 217 -14.42 1.40 -12.55
C ALA A 217 -13.47 1.90 -11.45
N GLY A 218 -13.96 2.61 -10.44
CA GLY A 218 -13.09 3.25 -9.46
C GLY A 218 -12.40 2.28 -8.50
N CYS A 219 -11.11 2.49 -8.23
CA CYS A 219 -10.32 1.72 -7.25
C CYS A 219 -10.08 2.50 -5.94
N ASN A 220 -9.58 1.80 -4.92
CA ASN A 220 -9.15 2.36 -3.64
C ASN A 220 -7.73 2.92 -3.64
N HIS A 221 -6.94 2.68 -4.70
CA HIS A 221 -5.52 3.04 -4.73
C HIS A 221 -5.26 4.20 -5.68
N VAL A 222 -4.38 5.09 -5.24
CA VAL A 222 -3.85 6.21 -6.02
C VAL A 222 -2.38 6.37 -5.67
N GLN A 223 -1.52 6.43 -6.68
CA GLN A 223 -0.07 6.57 -6.49
C GLN A 223 0.46 7.72 -7.33
N PRO A 224 0.68 8.91 -6.75
CA PRO A 224 1.44 9.94 -7.42
C PRO A 224 2.81 9.41 -7.84
N ASN A 225 3.26 9.83 -9.01
CA ASN A 225 4.57 9.49 -9.53
C ASN A 225 5.66 10.05 -8.60
N PRO A 226 6.74 9.29 -8.33
CA PRO A 226 7.74 9.67 -7.34
C PRO A 226 8.61 10.86 -7.75
N VAL A 227 8.51 11.31 -9.01
CA VAL A 227 9.28 12.45 -9.53
C VAL A 227 8.36 13.57 -10.02
N ASN A 228 7.23 13.24 -10.66
CA ASN A 228 6.32 14.24 -11.25
C ASN A 228 4.95 14.27 -10.54
N PRO A 229 4.61 15.33 -9.78
CA PRO A 229 3.36 15.36 -9.00
C PRO A 229 2.09 15.41 -9.87
N ASP A 230 2.20 15.77 -11.16
CA ASP A 230 1.06 15.85 -12.09
C ASP A 230 0.69 14.50 -12.72
N ILE A 231 1.46 13.45 -12.49
CA ILE A 231 1.27 12.12 -13.09
C ILE A 231 0.94 11.12 -12.00
N TRP A 232 -0.21 10.47 -12.08
CA TRP A 232 -0.67 9.51 -11.08
C TRP A 232 -0.89 8.15 -11.71
N LEU A 233 -0.49 7.09 -11.00
CA LEU A 233 -0.87 5.71 -11.31
C LEU A 233 -2.18 5.43 -10.59
N ILE A 234 -3.19 5.05 -11.35
CA ILE A 234 -4.52 4.71 -10.83
C ILE A 234 -4.92 3.33 -11.32
N ASP A 235 -5.81 2.72 -10.56
CA ASP A 235 -6.41 1.44 -10.91
C ASP A 235 -7.87 1.65 -11.30
N ARG A 236 -8.32 0.88 -12.29
CA ARG A 236 -9.69 0.82 -12.79
C ARG A 236 -10.28 -0.58 -12.60
N ASP A 237 -11.02 -0.77 -11.51
CA ASP A 237 -11.66 -2.02 -11.12
C ASP A 237 -13.02 -2.18 -11.82
N TRP A 238 -13.01 -2.71 -13.04
CA TRP A 238 -14.21 -2.93 -13.83
C TRP A 238 -15.22 -3.87 -13.14
N PRO A 239 -16.53 -3.65 -13.28
CA PRO A 239 -17.52 -4.34 -12.45
C PRO A 239 -17.69 -5.82 -12.80
N THR A 240 -17.64 -6.21 -14.07
CA THR A 240 -17.87 -7.61 -14.48
C THR A 240 -16.58 -8.41 -14.60
N THR A 241 -16.67 -9.73 -14.36
CA THR A 241 -15.54 -10.66 -14.55
C THR A 241 -15.00 -10.64 -15.98
N GLU A 242 -15.87 -10.43 -16.97
CA GLU A 242 -15.47 -10.35 -18.38
C GLU A 242 -14.67 -9.07 -18.65
N GLU A 243 -15.16 -7.91 -18.21
CA GLU A 243 -14.42 -6.65 -18.34
C GLU A 243 -13.07 -6.72 -17.60
N LYS A 244 -13.04 -7.25 -16.38
CA LYS A 244 -11.78 -7.42 -15.61
C LYS A 244 -10.73 -8.23 -16.37
N ARG A 245 -11.14 -9.24 -17.13
CA ARG A 245 -10.21 -10.08 -17.91
C ARG A 245 -9.73 -9.39 -19.19
N ASN A 246 -10.57 -8.55 -19.79
CA ASN A 246 -10.38 -8.03 -21.14
C ASN A 246 -9.93 -6.57 -21.20
N ILE A 247 -10.05 -5.80 -20.11
CA ILE A 247 -9.66 -4.39 -20.04
C ILE A 247 -8.54 -4.26 -19.03
N ALA A 248 -7.51 -3.48 -19.36
CA ALA A 248 -6.45 -3.22 -18.40
C ALA A 248 -7.00 -2.52 -17.15
N ARG A 249 -6.51 -2.99 -16.01
CA ARG A 249 -6.81 -2.39 -14.70
C ARG A 249 -5.91 -1.19 -14.42
N VAL A 250 -4.68 -1.16 -14.92
CA VAL A 250 -3.69 -0.14 -14.54
C VAL A 250 -3.64 0.99 -15.57
N TRP A 251 -3.71 2.24 -15.11
CA TRP A 251 -3.74 3.43 -15.96
C TRP A 251 -2.86 4.53 -15.39
N VAL A 252 -2.22 5.28 -16.28
CA VAL A 252 -1.56 6.54 -15.94
C VAL A 252 -2.53 7.68 -16.20
N LEU A 253 -2.73 8.53 -15.20
CA LEU A 253 -3.53 9.74 -15.24
C LEU A 253 -2.61 10.96 -15.22
N ASN A 254 -2.75 11.84 -16.20
CA ASN A 254 -2.24 13.20 -16.08
C ASN A 254 -3.30 14.05 -15.38
N VAL A 255 -3.08 14.47 -14.14
CA VAL A 255 -4.10 15.19 -13.38
C VAL A 255 -4.36 16.61 -13.88
N ARG A 256 -3.47 17.20 -14.69
CA ARG A 256 -3.71 18.52 -15.28
C ARG A 256 -4.58 18.44 -16.52
N THR A 257 -4.28 17.51 -17.43
CA THR A 257 -5.02 17.36 -18.69
C THR A 257 -6.21 16.41 -18.60
N LYS A 258 -6.28 15.61 -17.52
CA LYS A 258 -7.22 14.49 -17.31
C LYS A 258 -7.07 13.36 -18.34
N GLU A 259 -5.95 13.35 -19.08
CA GLU A 259 -5.66 12.29 -20.04
C GLU A 259 -5.31 10.99 -19.32
N LEU A 260 -5.81 9.89 -19.89
CA LEU A 260 -5.58 8.54 -19.40
C LEU A 260 -4.76 7.76 -20.42
N THR A 261 -3.71 7.09 -19.96
CA THR A 261 -2.90 6.17 -20.75
C THR A 261 -3.03 4.76 -20.18
N GLU A 262 -3.47 3.82 -21.03
CA GLU A 262 -3.65 2.42 -20.66
C GLU A 262 -2.29 1.74 -20.47
N ILE A 263 -2.05 1.10 -19.34
CA ILE A 263 -0.95 0.16 -19.18
C ILE A 263 -1.48 -1.23 -19.50
N ARG A 264 -1.25 -1.68 -20.72
CA ARG A 264 -1.88 -2.89 -21.27
C ARG A 264 -0.91 -4.09 -21.24
N PRO A 265 -1.09 -5.07 -20.33
CA PRO A 265 -0.29 -6.29 -20.34
C PRO A 265 -0.36 -7.04 -21.68
N LEU A 266 0.69 -7.79 -22.01
CA LEU A 266 0.73 -8.63 -23.21
C LEU A 266 -0.08 -9.93 -23.00
N ASN A 267 -0.18 -10.40 -21.75
CA ASN A 267 -1.00 -11.55 -21.40
C ASN A 267 -2.46 -11.34 -21.81
N GLU A 268 -3.11 -12.42 -22.24
CA GLU A 268 -4.51 -12.35 -22.65
C GLU A 268 -5.42 -11.97 -21.49
N TYR A 269 -5.11 -12.42 -20.28
CA TYR A 269 -5.72 -11.88 -19.07
C TYR A 269 -5.03 -10.55 -18.75
N ARG A 270 -5.67 -9.45 -19.14
CA ARG A 270 -5.13 -8.09 -18.97
C ARG A 270 -5.22 -7.55 -17.54
N PHE A 271 -5.64 -8.40 -16.62
CA PHE A 271 -5.86 -8.04 -15.22
C PHE A 271 -4.55 -7.96 -14.46
N ALA A 272 -3.88 -6.81 -14.54
CA ALA A 272 -2.72 -6.50 -13.71
C ALA A 272 -3.15 -5.96 -12.34
N THR A 273 -2.62 -6.54 -11.26
CA THR A 273 -2.77 -6.11 -9.88
C THR A 273 -1.43 -5.67 -9.27
N HIS A 274 -1.51 -5.05 -8.09
CA HIS A 274 -0.39 -4.60 -7.26
C HIS A 274 0.67 -3.82 -8.06
N SER A 275 0.25 -2.92 -8.95
CA SER A 275 1.17 -2.11 -9.75
C SER A 275 1.91 -1.09 -8.88
N THR A 276 3.11 -0.69 -9.31
CA THR A 276 3.88 0.38 -8.66
C THR A 276 4.80 1.10 -9.65
N TRP A 277 5.25 2.29 -9.29
CA TRP A 277 6.30 3.02 -10.01
C TRP A 277 7.69 2.42 -9.74
N ASN A 278 8.59 2.53 -10.72
CA ASN A 278 10.01 2.43 -10.45
C ASN A 278 10.54 3.72 -9.78
N ARG A 279 11.80 3.69 -9.33
CA ARG A 279 12.46 4.81 -8.66
C ARG A 279 12.52 6.11 -9.46
N THR A 280 12.50 6.04 -10.80
CA THR A 280 12.57 7.25 -11.67
C THR A 280 11.20 7.78 -12.05
N GLY A 281 10.11 7.05 -11.76
CA GLY A 281 8.77 7.38 -12.23
C GLY A 281 8.57 7.20 -13.73
N GLU A 282 9.49 6.53 -14.44
CA GLU A 282 9.39 6.35 -15.90
C GLU A 282 8.88 4.96 -16.28
N ARG A 283 8.80 4.04 -15.30
CA ARG A 283 8.35 2.67 -15.48
C ARG A 283 7.30 2.29 -14.46
N ILE A 284 6.39 1.40 -14.89
CA ILE A 284 5.37 0.79 -14.07
C ILE A 284 5.66 -0.71 -14.01
N TYR A 285 5.84 -1.22 -12.80
CA TYR A 285 5.92 -2.65 -12.52
C TYR A 285 4.53 -3.17 -12.19
N TYR A 286 4.21 -4.37 -12.66
CA TYR A 286 2.91 -4.98 -12.44
C TYR A 286 3.00 -6.50 -12.50
N HIS A 287 1.99 -7.18 -11.95
CA HIS A 287 1.81 -8.62 -12.14
C HIS A 287 0.33 -8.99 -12.17
N GLY A 288 0.00 -10.21 -12.56
CA GLY A 288 -1.38 -10.69 -12.51
C GLY A 288 -1.52 -12.16 -12.86
N PRO A 289 -2.72 -12.75 -12.71
CA PRO A 289 -2.98 -14.13 -13.07
C PRO A 289 -2.83 -14.32 -14.59
N ALA A 290 -1.98 -15.26 -14.98
CA ALA A 290 -1.76 -15.58 -16.39
C ALA A 290 -2.84 -16.54 -16.90
N LYS A 291 -3.29 -16.35 -18.15
CA LYS A 291 -4.28 -17.25 -18.77
C LYS A 291 -3.83 -18.71 -18.78
N GLU A 292 -2.54 -18.95 -18.93
CA GLU A 292 -1.94 -20.29 -19.06
C GLU A 292 -1.67 -20.94 -17.69
N GLY A 293 -2.00 -20.25 -16.59
CA GLY A 293 -1.68 -20.64 -15.22
C GLY A 293 -0.39 -19.99 -14.69
N GLY A 294 -0.34 -19.77 -13.37
CA GLY A 294 0.73 -19.02 -12.71
C GLY A 294 0.47 -17.51 -12.70
N GLN A 295 1.53 -16.72 -12.67
CA GLN A 295 1.45 -15.24 -12.70
C GLN A 295 2.27 -14.67 -13.85
N PHE A 296 1.78 -13.65 -14.54
CA PHE A 296 2.61 -12.80 -15.38
C PHE A 296 3.19 -11.65 -14.56
N VAL A 297 4.41 -11.24 -14.86
CA VAL A 297 5.07 -10.06 -14.28
C VAL A 297 5.59 -9.23 -15.44
N GLY A 298 5.41 -7.92 -15.39
CA GLY A 298 5.78 -7.05 -16.49
C GLY A 298 6.21 -5.65 -16.06
N VAL A 299 6.81 -4.98 -17.05
CA VAL A 299 7.31 -3.62 -16.97
C VAL A 299 6.81 -2.88 -18.20
N ALA A 300 6.11 -1.77 -17.98
CA ALA A 300 5.73 -0.83 -19.04
C ALA A 300 6.36 0.54 -18.78
N ASP A 301 6.54 1.34 -19.83
CA ASP A 301 6.81 2.76 -19.66
C ASP A 301 5.52 3.57 -19.50
N ILE A 302 5.66 4.85 -19.13
CA ILE A 302 4.56 5.78 -18.92
C ILE A 302 3.65 5.97 -20.16
N SER A 303 4.13 5.66 -21.36
CA SER A 303 3.34 5.73 -22.60
C SER A 303 2.45 4.50 -22.82
N GLY A 304 2.51 3.51 -21.93
CA GLY A 304 1.77 2.24 -22.05
C GLY A 304 2.49 1.17 -22.86
N ARG A 305 3.70 1.44 -23.35
CA ARG A 305 4.49 0.43 -24.07
C ARG A 305 5.09 -0.55 -23.08
N VAL A 306 4.73 -1.83 -23.23
CA VAL A 306 5.35 -2.93 -22.48
C VAL A 306 6.78 -3.14 -22.98
N LEU A 307 7.74 -3.06 -22.06
CA LEU A 307 9.16 -3.23 -22.33
C LEU A 307 9.61 -4.67 -22.06
N TRP A 308 9.01 -5.31 -21.07
CA TRP A 308 9.31 -6.68 -20.68
C TRP A 308 8.10 -7.30 -20.00
N GLU A 309 7.78 -8.55 -20.31
CA GLU A 309 6.75 -9.33 -19.61
C GLU A 309 7.05 -10.83 -19.70
N LYS A 310 6.86 -11.54 -18.59
CA LYS A 310 7.04 -12.99 -18.50
C LYS A 310 6.00 -13.67 -17.64
N VAL A 311 5.67 -14.91 -18.02
CA VAL A 311 4.80 -15.79 -17.25
C VAL A 311 5.63 -16.76 -16.40
N PHE A 312 5.40 -16.73 -15.10
CA PHE A 312 5.93 -17.64 -14.11
C PHE A 312 4.86 -18.68 -13.77
N ARG A 313 4.91 -19.84 -14.44
CA ARG A 313 3.89 -20.89 -14.30
C ARG A 313 3.77 -21.46 -12.88
N GLY A 314 4.88 -21.50 -12.14
CA GLY A 314 4.91 -21.88 -10.71
C GLY A 314 4.78 -20.69 -9.76
N GLY A 315 4.57 -19.48 -10.29
CA GLY A 315 4.48 -18.26 -9.51
C GLY A 315 3.21 -18.24 -8.68
N SER A 316 3.35 -17.85 -7.42
CA SER A 316 2.25 -17.59 -6.50
C SER A 316 1.86 -16.13 -6.50
N VAL A 317 0.67 -15.82 -6.00
CA VAL A 317 0.28 -14.43 -5.74
C VAL A 317 1.25 -13.82 -4.72
N GLY A 318 1.72 -12.62 -5.01
CA GLY A 318 2.49 -11.77 -4.12
C GLY A 318 2.25 -10.32 -4.47
N HIS A 319 3.16 -9.44 -4.08
CA HIS A 319 3.16 -8.02 -4.42
C HIS A 319 4.40 -7.68 -5.23
N VAL A 320 4.34 -6.54 -5.93
CA VAL A 320 5.53 -5.91 -6.48
C VAL A 320 5.75 -4.56 -5.81
N SER A 321 7.02 -4.26 -5.58
CA SER A 321 7.56 -2.99 -5.17
C SER A 321 8.79 -2.70 -6.03
N ALA A 322 9.48 -1.58 -5.82
CA ALA A 322 10.67 -1.24 -6.60
C ALA A 322 11.94 -1.26 -5.76
N HIS A 323 13.02 -1.70 -6.39
CA HIS A 323 14.36 -1.51 -5.87
C HIS A 323 14.73 -0.02 -5.94
N THR A 324 15.31 0.55 -4.88
CA THR A 324 15.60 2.00 -4.83
C THR A 324 16.91 2.37 -5.52
N GLN A 325 17.86 1.44 -5.62
CA GLN A 325 19.17 1.67 -6.28
C GLN A 325 19.27 1.17 -7.73
N HIS A 326 18.44 0.22 -8.15
CA HIS A 326 18.57 -0.49 -9.43
C HIS A 326 17.22 -0.51 -10.15
N GLU A 327 17.26 -0.71 -11.46
CA GLU A 327 16.05 -0.92 -12.25
C GLU A 327 15.61 -2.39 -12.12
N ALA A 328 14.90 -2.67 -11.03
CA ALA A 328 14.55 -4.04 -10.64
C ALA A 328 13.27 -4.09 -9.80
N ILE A 329 12.57 -5.21 -9.91
CA ILE A 329 11.29 -5.45 -9.24
C ILE A 329 11.56 -6.16 -7.91
N LEU A 330 11.12 -5.59 -6.81
CA LEU A 330 11.09 -6.25 -5.50
C LEU A 330 9.76 -7.01 -5.35
N THR A 331 9.78 -8.24 -4.84
CA THR A 331 8.57 -9.05 -4.63
C THR A 331 8.66 -9.92 -3.38
N ASP A 332 7.50 -10.26 -2.82
CA ASP A 332 7.33 -11.08 -1.61
C ASP A 332 6.47 -12.35 -1.85
N GLY A 333 6.47 -12.86 -3.08
CA GLY A 333 5.62 -14.03 -3.39
C GLY A 333 5.71 -14.56 -4.81
N LEU A 334 6.12 -13.74 -5.79
CA LEU A 334 5.99 -14.13 -7.21
C LEU A 334 6.95 -15.23 -7.63
N CYS A 335 8.18 -15.24 -7.10
CA CYS A 335 9.14 -16.33 -7.36
C CYS A 335 8.96 -17.51 -6.40
N SER A 336 8.46 -17.27 -5.20
CA SER A 336 8.25 -18.26 -4.13
C SER A 336 7.34 -17.66 -3.08
N THR A 337 6.40 -18.46 -2.54
CA THR A 337 5.38 -18.04 -1.56
C THR A 337 5.90 -17.50 -0.22
N ASN A 338 7.19 -17.67 0.08
CA ASN A 338 7.77 -17.38 1.40
C ASN A 338 9.00 -16.46 1.35
N LEU A 339 9.43 -16.05 0.15
CA LEU A 339 10.68 -15.34 -0.05
C LEU A 339 10.45 -13.90 -0.50
N ILE A 340 11.33 -13.03 -0.02
CA ILE A 340 11.52 -11.69 -0.52
C ILE A 340 12.65 -11.76 -1.56
N SER A 341 12.36 -11.34 -2.78
CA SER A 341 13.27 -11.48 -3.92
C SER A 341 13.29 -10.22 -4.80
N VAL A 342 14.39 -10.03 -5.51
CA VAL A 342 14.56 -8.99 -6.53
C VAL A 342 14.67 -9.64 -7.90
N MET A 343 13.91 -9.13 -8.88
CA MET A 343 14.01 -9.52 -10.28
C MET A 343 14.72 -8.42 -11.09
N TYR A 344 15.91 -8.73 -11.58
CA TYR A 344 16.68 -7.86 -12.48
C TYR A 344 16.30 -8.19 -13.92
N TYR A 345 15.22 -7.57 -14.40
CA TYR A 345 14.64 -7.88 -15.70
C TYR A 345 15.49 -7.42 -16.89
N GLU A 346 16.33 -6.39 -16.70
CA GLU A 346 17.28 -5.93 -17.72
C GLU A 346 18.45 -6.92 -17.92
N GLU A 347 18.67 -7.80 -16.94
CA GLU A 347 19.66 -8.89 -17.00
C GLU A 347 19.03 -10.21 -17.48
N ALA A 348 17.91 -10.13 -18.21
CA ALA A 348 17.23 -11.32 -18.69
C ALA A 348 18.05 -12.06 -19.76
N ASP A 349 18.04 -13.39 -19.70
CA ASP A 349 18.74 -14.24 -20.67
C ASP A 349 18.05 -14.25 -22.06
N ALA A 350 18.57 -15.06 -23.00
CA ALA A 350 18.00 -15.17 -24.34
C ALA A 350 16.56 -15.72 -24.36
N ALA A 351 16.14 -16.47 -23.33
CA ALA A 351 14.75 -16.91 -23.15
C ALA A 351 13.90 -15.85 -22.41
N GLY A 352 14.53 -14.76 -21.97
CA GLY A 352 13.98 -13.65 -21.23
C GLY A 352 13.72 -13.94 -19.75
N ALA A 353 14.36 -14.97 -19.19
CA ALA A 353 14.31 -15.24 -17.75
C ALA A 353 15.19 -14.22 -17.00
N PRO A 354 14.68 -13.50 -15.99
CA PRO A 354 15.45 -12.48 -15.28
C PRO A 354 16.43 -13.12 -14.29
N ARG A 355 17.50 -12.40 -13.93
CA ARG A 355 18.30 -12.76 -12.75
C ARG A 355 17.46 -12.53 -11.49
N ILE A 356 17.40 -13.54 -10.62
CA ILE A 356 16.71 -13.47 -9.34
C ILE A 356 17.72 -13.44 -8.20
N GLU A 357 17.56 -12.49 -7.28
CA GLU A 357 18.28 -12.44 -6.01
C GLU A 357 17.30 -12.65 -4.86
N ILE A 358 17.63 -13.55 -3.93
CA ILE A 358 16.84 -13.73 -2.71
C ILE A 358 17.39 -12.79 -1.65
N LEU A 359 16.54 -11.93 -1.08
CA LEU A 359 16.89 -11.00 0.01
C LEU A 359 16.63 -11.58 1.39
N GLY A 360 15.60 -12.41 1.54
CA GLY A 360 15.30 -13.07 2.80
C GLY A 360 13.98 -13.85 2.74
N SER A 361 13.51 -14.29 3.90
CA SER A 361 12.28 -15.05 4.04
C SER A 361 11.29 -14.36 4.98
N HIS A 362 10.08 -14.07 4.46
CA HIS A 362 9.02 -13.49 5.30
C HIS A 362 8.28 -14.58 6.09
N ASN A 363 8.12 -15.80 5.53
CA ASN A 363 7.46 -16.94 6.19
C ASN A 363 6.18 -16.52 6.93
N THR A 364 5.35 -15.73 6.24
CA THR A 364 4.12 -15.19 6.82
C THR A 364 3.05 -16.28 6.80
N ASP A 365 2.29 -16.39 7.87
CA ASP A 365 1.01 -17.09 7.82
C ASP A 365 -0.01 -16.14 7.20
N TRP A 366 -0.27 -16.34 5.90
CA TRP A 366 -1.20 -15.54 5.10
C TRP A 366 -2.62 -15.47 5.68
N GLN A 367 -3.01 -16.43 6.52
CA GLN A 367 -4.35 -16.54 7.09
C GLN A 367 -4.43 -16.11 8.57
N CYS A 368 -3.29 -15.73 9.17
CA CYS A 368 -3.16 -15.42 10.59
C CYS A 368 -4.06 -14.25 11.06
N MET A 369 -4.24 -13.25 10.22
CA MET A 369 -5.16 -12.14 10.42
C MET A 369 -5.91 -11.90 9.12
N HIS A 370 -7.08 -11.28 9.22
CA HIS A 370 -7.82 -10.96 8.02
C HIS A 370 -7.21 -9.79 7.23
N TRP A 371 -7.59 -9.70 5.96
CA TRP A 371 -7.20 -8.61 5.07
C TRP A 371 -5.69 -8.50 4.89
N GLN A 372 -5.17 -7.29 4.69
CA GLN A 372 -3.79 -7.04 4.26
C GLN A 372 -2.76 -7.11 5.40
N TYR A 373 -3.18 -7.27 6.66
CA TYR A 373 -2.27 -7.23 7.82
C TYR A 373 -1.18 -8.30 7.78
N THR A 374 -1.48 -9.51 7.29
CA THR A 374 -0.50 -10.61 7.21
C THR A 374 0.39 -10.53 5.98
N HIS A 375 0.06 -9.67 5.02
CA HIS A 375 0.76 -9.61 3.75
C HIS A 375 2.09 -8.87 3.90
N PRO A 376 3.21 -9.38 3.35
CA PRO A 376 4.52 -8.81 3.64
C PRO A 376 4.69 -7.37 3.14
N HIS A 377 4.20 -7.06 1.94
CA HIS A 377 4.20 -5.71 1.36
C HIS A 377 5.56 -5.02 1.47
N CYS A 378 6.60 -5.72 1.03
CA CYS A 378 7.95 -5.24 1.22
C CYS A 378 8.25 -3.96 0.44
N GLN A 379 8.98 -3.03 1.05
CA GLN A 379 9.60 -1.90 0.36
C GLN A 379 11.04 -1.73 0.83
N MET A 380 11.84 -1.13 -0.03
CA MET A 380 13.25 -0.86 0.20
C MET A 380 13.47 0.60 0.65
N SER A 381 14.41 0.82 1.56
CA SER A 381 14.81 2.16 2.01
C SER A 381 15.43 2.97 0.87
N PRO A 382 15.34 4.32 0.89
CA PRO A 382 15.90 5.18 -0.15
C PRO A 382 17.39 4.94 -0.45
N ASP A 383 18.18 4.52 0.54
CA ASP A 383 19.60 4.18 0.41
C ASP A 383 19.87 2.72 -0.01
N GLY A 384 18.84 1.89 -0.11
CA GLY A 384 18.93 0.48 -0.49
C GLY A 384 19.42 -0.46 0.62
N LYS A 385 19.65 0.04 1.84
CA LYS A 385 20.24 -0.77 2.93
C LYS A 385 19.25 -1.67 3.63
N TRP A 386 17.97 -1.30 3.66
CA TRP A 386 16.93 -2.02 4.39
C TRP A 386 15.78 -2.37 3.47
N VAL A 387 15.18 -3.55 3.70
CA VAL A 387 13.86 -3.89 3.19
C VAL A 387 12.98 -4.21 4.38
N TYR A 388 11.88 -3.48 4.57
CA TYR A 388 10.88 -3.88 5.56
C TYR A 388 9.93 -4.91 4.97
N TYR A 389 9.30 -5.66 5.85
CA TYR A 389 8.15 -6.49 5.52
C TYR A 389 7.30 -6.72 6.77
N ASN A 390 6.00 -6.93 6.58
CA ASN A 390 5.12 -7.40 7.63
C ASN A 390 5.14 -8.93 7.69
N ARG A 391 4.87 -9.49 8.87
CA ARG A 391 4.75 -10.94 9.03
C ARG A 391 3.63 -11.27 10.00
N GLY A 392 2.63 -11.98 9.47
CA GLY A 392 1.60 -12.63 10.25
C GLY A 392 2.12 -13.88 10.95
N SER A 393 1.96 -13.95 12.27
CA SER A 393 2.09 -15.20 13.02
C SER A 393 1.32 -15.14 14.33
N ARG A 394 0.76 -16.28 14.78
CA ARG A 394 0.12 -16.42 16.10
C ARG A 394 -0.99 -15.38 16.38
N GLY A 395 -1.82 -15.12 15.38
CA GLY A 395 -2.97 -14.21 15.48
C GLY A 395 -2.64 -12.70 15.42
N ARG A 396 -1.42 -12.31 15.05
CA ARG A 396 -1.03 -10.90 14.91
C ARG A 396 -0.06 -10.67 13.74
N SER A 397 0.14 -9.42 13.36
CA SER A 397 1.18 -9.00 12.42
C SER A 397 2.25 -8.18 13.12
N ASP A 398 3.50 -8.40 12.75
CA ASP A 398 4.67 -7.68 13.25
C ASP A 398 5.51 -7.13 12.09
N VAL A 399 6.23 -6.03 12.37
CA VAL A 399 7.09 -5.37 11.38
C VAL A 399 8.53 -5.84 11.54
N TYR A 400 9.13 -6.23 10.41
CA TYR A 400 10.51 -6.69 10.31
C TYR A 400 11.27 -5.83 9.30
N VAL A 401 12.59 -5.76 9.44
CA VAL A 401 13.50 -5.26 8.42
C VAL A 401 14.66 -6.23 8.21
N VAL A 402 15.07 -6.45 6.96
CA VAL A 402 16.27 -7.20 6.59
C VAL A 402 17.30 -6.25 6.01
N LYS A 403 18.57 -6.38 6.43
CA LYS A 403 19.70 -5.58 5.94
C LYS A 403 20.19 -6.16 4.61
N VAL A 404 20.15 -5.37 3.55
CA VAL A 404 20.49 -5.78 2.17
C VAL A 404 21.91 -5.37 1.79
N ALA A 405 22.35 -4.19 2.21
CA ALA A 405 23.66 -3.61 1.94
C ALA A 405 24.22 -2.91 3.18
N ASP A 406 25.54 -2.71 3.23
CA ASP A 406 26.24 -2.11 4.37
C ASP A 406 26.23 -0.58 4.40
#